data_AF-A0A372JXS6-F1
#
_entry.id   AF-A0A372JXS6-F1
#
_cell.length_a   1.000
_cell.length_b   1.000
_cell.length_c   1.000
_cell.angle_alpha   90.00
_cell.angle_beta   90.00
_cell.angle_gamma   90.00
#
_symmetry.space_group_name_H-M   'P 1'
#
loop_
_entity.id
_entity.type
_entity.pdbx_description
1 polymer ?
#
loop_
_entity_poly.entity_id
_entity_poly.type
_entity_poly.pdbx_seq_one_letter_code
_entity_poly.pdbx_strand_id
1 'polypeptide(L)'
;MEHKHIPGLVDVIKVDQPADILRIAHDGAIDRAFGPRRPLLNSLLVSRILRVLSFNGRRFPTMSAKDATGRADRQDALWQRLNAAAPAISTGPSDLEPLARWVRDAHSETAVGPLVQQVIGRTFSATFTADEVTWGAAQVIAASLAPGNTWRNLAWRISGKVTRAKAMLAKMVGGDLAGVHAVSVAIHNVVKGLHQMRALYLDVALRQTLTPEMAGRRCLYAPGMVLRQATSSGTISGCPYSSGTLLLLELEKARQASGDESMIFLADTWSRCPAEQWVPAMLEGIWRRATNAQGQ
;
A
#
# COMPACT_ATOMS: atom_id res chain seq x y z
N MET A 1 -17.54 -7.04 -11.43
CA MET A 1 -17.33 -5.84 -12.28
C MET A 1 -18.55 -4.93 -12.22
N GLU A 2 -18.35 -3.63 -11.99
CA GLU A 2 -19.43 -2.62 -11.90
C GLU A 2 -19.05 -1.41 -12.76
N HIS A 3 -19.94 -0.96 -13.65
CA HIS A 3 -19.72 0.23 -14.48
C HIS A 3 -20.71 1.32 -14.11
N LYS A 4 -20.20 2.45 -13.63
CA LYS A 4 -20.98 3.66 -13.39
C LYS A 4 -20.70 4.68 -14.49
N HIS A 5 -21.66 4.84 -15.40
CA HIS A 5 -21.58 5.77 -16.51
C HIS A 5 -22.69 6.83 -16.41
N ILE A 6 -22.29 8.10 -16.33
CA ILE A 6 -23.17 9.25 -16.47
C ILE A 6 -22.49 10.17 -17.50
N PRO A 7 -23.05 10.30 -18.72
CA PRO A 7 -22.43 11.05 -19.80
C PRO A 7 -21.91 12.42 -19.37
N GLY A 8 -20.63 12.70 -19.65
CA GLY A 8 -19.95 13.95 -19.32
C GLY A 8 -19.61 14.15 -17.84
N LEU A 9 -20.21 13.39 -16.92
CA LEU A 9 -20.06 13.57 -15.47
C LEU A 9 -19.20 12.51 -14.79
N VAL A 10 -19.49 11.22 -15.02
CA VAL A 10 -18.82 10.08 -14.37
C VAL A 10 -18.62 8.96 -15.39
N ASP A 11 -17.46 8.32 -15.35
CA ASP A 11 -17.21 7.09 -16.11
C ASP A 11 -16.19 6.22 -15.37
N VAL A 12 -16.69 5.31 -14.53
CA VAL A 12 -15.87 4.54 -13.60
C VAL A 12 -16.21 3.07 -13.73
N ILE A 13 -15.20 2.24 -13.94
CA ILE A 13 -15.32 0.79 -13.93
C ILE A 13 -14.59 0.25 -12.70
N LYS A 14 -15.30 -0.48 -11.85
CA LYS A 14 -14.70 -1.28 -10.79
C LYS A 14 -14.44 -2.69 -11.30
N VAL A 15 -13.22 -3.15 -11.12
CA VAL A 15 -12.75 -4.46 -11.56
C VAL A 15 -12.28 -5.24 -10.35
N ASP A 16 -12.92 -6.38 -10.12
CA ASP A 16 -12.73 -7.25 -8.96
C ASP A 16 -12.39 -8.70 -9.34
N GLN A 17 -12.22 -8.97 -10.64
CA GLN A 17 -11.78 -10.28 -11.13
C GLN A 17 -10.26 -10.28 -11.35
N PRO A 18 -9.50 -11.23 -10.77
CA PRO A 18 -8.03 -11.27 -10.89
C PRO A 18 -7.53 -11.26 -12.35
N ALA A 19 -8.14 -12.09 -13.21
CA ALA A 19 -7.76 -12.16 -14.63
C ALA A 19 -7.93 -10.81 -15.36
N ASP A 20 -8.99 -10.05 -15.03
CA ASP A 20 -9.23 -8.74 -15.62
C ASP A 20 -8.26 -7.69 -15.08
N ILE A 21 -7.96 -7.73 -13.79
CA ILE A 21 -6.96 -6.86 -13.15
C ILE A 21 -5.59 -7.08 -13.80
N LEU A 22 -5.18 -8.34 -14.00
CA LEU A 22 -3.92 -8.67 -14.65
C LEU A 22 -3.92 -8.25 -16.12
N ARG A 23 -5.01 -8.48 -16.86
CA ARG A 23 -5.11 -8.00 -18.26
C ARG A 23 -4.96 -6.48 -18.32
N ILE A 24 -5.62 -5.74 -17.42
CA ILE A 24 -5.47 -4.28 -17.31
C ILE A 24 -4.05 -3.87 -16.97
N ALA A 25 -3.36 -4.63 -16.11
CA ALA A 25 -1.98 -4.34 -15.76
C ALA A 25 -1.01 -4.55 -16.94
N HIS A 26 -1.35 -5.40 -17.92
CA HIS A 26 -0.57 -5.62 -19.13
C HIS A 26 -1.00 -4.73 -20.31
N ASP A 27 -2.20 -4.15 -20.25
CA ASP A 27 -2.76 -3.30 -21.30
C ASP A 27 -2.03 -1.95 -21.39
N GLY A 28 -1.46 -1.64 -22.56
CA GLY A 28 -0.80 -0.36 -22.84
C GLY A 28 -1.78 0.83 -22.92
N ALA A 29 -3.08 0.57 -23.08
CA ALA A 29 -4.12 1.59 -23.11
C ALA A 29 -4.54 2.06 -21.70
N ILE A 30 -4.01 1.48 -20.62
CA ILE A 30 -4.43 1.77 -19.25
C ILE A 30 -3.23 2.12 -18.36
N ASP A 31 -3.21 3.34 -17.82
CA ASP A 31 -2.03 3.90 -17.17
C ASP A 31 -2.36 4.76 -15.93
N ARG A 32 -1.33 5.31 -15.27
CA ARG A 32 -1.32 6.32 -14.22
C ARG A 32 -0.90 7.70 -14.75
N ALA A 33 -0.96 7.92 -16.06
CA ALA A 33 -0.68 9.23 -16.65
C ALA A 33 -1.62 10.32 -16.10
N PHE A 34 -2.89 9.98 -15.89
CA PHE A 34 -3.92 10.86 -15.31
C PHE A 34 -3.97 12.22 -16.01
N GLY A 35 -4.68 12.28 -17.13
CA GLY A 35 -4.88 13.50 -17.92
C GLY A 35 -6.12 14.30 -17.50
N PRO A 36 -6.22 15.58 -17.91
CA PRO A 36 -7.36 16.47 -17.61
C PRO A 36 -8.64 16.12 -18.39
N ARG A 37 -8.82 14.84 -18.73
CA ARG A 37 -9.89 14.40 -19.64
C ARG A 37 -11.23 14.34 -18.91
N ARG A 38 -12.29 14.60 -19.68
CA ARG A 38 -13.67 14.26 -19.28
C ARG A 38 -13.72 12.77 -18.88
N PRO A 39 -14.60 12.39 -17.95
CA PRO A 39 -15.67 13.17 -17.32
C PRO A 39 -15.25 14.11 -16.16
N LEU A 40 -16.07 15.10 -15.83
CA LEU A 40 -15.74 16.15 -14.85
C LEU A 40 -15.48 15.63 -13.43
N LEU A 41 -16.35 14.75 -12.89
CA LEU A 41 -16.18 14.23 -11.54
C LEU A 41 -14.99 13.28 -11.44
N ASN A 42 -14.68 12.55 -12.52
CA ASN A 42 -13.45 11.75 -12.61
C ASN A 42 -12.22 12.65 -12.44
N SER A 43 -12.15 13.74 -13.18
CA SER A 43 -11.06 14.72 -13.10
C SER A 43 -10.92 15.32 -11.69
N LEU A 44 -12.03 15.67 -11.04
CA LEU A 44 -12.01 16.18 -9.66
C LEU A 44 -11.53 15.14 -8.65
N LEU A 45 -11.99 13.89 -8.77
CA LEU A 45 -11.56 12.77 -7.94
C LEU A 45 -10.05 12.51 -8.09
N VAL A 46 -9.57 12.42 -9.33
CA VAL A 46 -8.16 12.22 -9.66
C VAL A 46 -7.32 13.37 -9.13
N SER A 47 -7.72 14.63 -9.38
CA SER A 47 -6.99 15.81 -8.88
C SER A 47 -6.86 15.80 -7.35
N ARG A 48 -7.93 15.41 -6.64
CA ARG A 48 -7.90 15.24 -5.19
C ARG A 48 -6.90 14.16 -4.77
N ILE A 49 -6.98 12.97 -5.37
CA ILE A 49 -6.09 11.84 -5.06
C ILE A 49 -4.63 12.22 -5.35
N LEU A 50 -4.34 12.79 -6.51
CA LEU A 50 -3.00 13.22 -6.89
C LEU A 50 -2.45 14.29 -5.96
N ARG A 51 -3.29 15.24 -5.49
CA ARG A 51 -2.86 16.24 -4.52
C ARG A 51 -2.43 15.61 -3.19
N VAL A 52 -3.10 14.55 -2.75
CA VAL A 52 -2.69 13.79 -1.56
C VAL A 52 -1.42 13.01 -1.87
N LEU A 53 -1.40 12.22 -2.95
CA LEU A 53 -0.30 11.34 -3.36
C LEU A 53 0.76 12.06 -4.20
N SER A 54 1.06 13.31 -3.84
CA SER A 54 2.16 14.10 -4.39
C SER A 54 2.76 14.97 -3.30
N PHE A 55 4.04 15.28 -3.42
CA PHE A 55 4.74 16.19 -2.53
C PHE A 55 5.72 17.04 -3.34
N ASN A 56 5.74 18.36 -3.10
CA ASN A 56 6.54 19.34 -3.85
C ASN A 56 6.44 19.18 -5.37
N GLY A 57 5.20 19.08 -5.88
CA GLY A 57 4.92 18.95 -7.32
C GLY A 57 5.23 17.56 -7.92
N ARG A 58 5.81 16.64 -7.16
CA ARG A 58 6.18 15.30 -7.61
C ARG A 58 5.19 14.26 -7.11
N ARG A 59 4.69 13.41 -8.01
CA ARG A 59 3.79 12.31 -7.67
C ARG A 59 4.55 11.22 -6.89
N PHE A 60 3.86 10.55 -5.99
CA PHE A 60 4.38 9.32 -5.39
C PHE A 60 4.60 8.26 -6.48
N PRO A 61 5.52 7.29 -6.27
CA PRO A 61 5.80 6.27 -7.29
C PRO A 61 4.56 5.49 -7.75
N THR A 62 3.62 5.26 -6.83
CA THR A 62 2.36 4.55 -7.12
C THR A 62 1.40 5.32 -8.03
N MET A 63 1.61 6.62 -8.24
CA MET A 63 0.80 7.49 -9.10
C MET A 63 1.57 8.00 -10.34
N SER A 64 2.79 7.48 -10.57
CA SER A 64 3.60 7.83 -11.74
C SER A 64 3.21 6.96 -12.94
N ALA A 65 3.09 7.58 -14.12
CA ALA A 65 2.80 6.91 -15.39
C ALA A 65 3.84 5.85 -15.73
N LYS A 66 3.44 4.80 -16.45
CA LYS A 66 4.30 3.66 -16.82
C LYS A 66 5.62 4.12 -17.46
N ASP A 67 5.54 5.08 -18.37
CA ASP A 67 6.68 5.58 -19.14
C ASP A 67 7.24 6.91 -18.59
N ALA A 68 6.88 7.27 -17.35
CA ALA A 68 7.46 8.45 -16.71
C ALA A 68 8.99 8.28 -16.57
N THR A 69 9.73 9.32 -16.93
CA THR A 69 11.20 9.32 -16.93
C THR A 69 11.79 8.81 -15.61
N GLY A 70 12.66 7.80 -15.71
CA GLY A 70 13.34 7.18 -14.58
C GLY A 70 12.41 6.48 -13.58
N ARG A 71 11.14 6.19 -13.91
CA ARG A 71 10.25 5.44 -13.02
C ARG A 71 10.73 3.99 -12.85
N ALA A 72 10.96 3.29 -13.96
CA ALA A 72 11.38 1.89 -13.95
C ALA A 72 12.69 1.73 -13.16
N ASP A 73 13.71 2.51 -13.49
CA ASP A 73 15.01 2.48 -12.80
C ASP A 73 14.88 2.72 -11.29
N ARG A 74 14.06 3.68 -10.86
CA ARG A 74 13.83 3.94 -9.43
C ARG A 74 13.05 2.82 -8.74
N GLN A 75 12.08 2.22 -9.42
CA GLN A 75 11.33 1.08 -8.90
C GLN A 75 12.27 -0.13 -8.73
N ASP A 76 13.15 -0.34 -9.69
CA ASP A 76 14.11 -1.46 -9.72
C ASP A 76 15.21 -1.27 -8.68
N ALA A 77 15.77 -0.07 -8.56
CA ALA A 77 16.73 0.26 -7.51
C ALA A 77 16.13 0.06 -6.11
N LEU A 78 14.86 0.45 -5.90
CA LEU A 78 14.18 0.21 -4.64
C LEU A 78 13.92 -1.27 -4.39
N TRP A 79 13.49 -2.01 -5.41
CA TRP A 79 13.26 -3.46 -5.34
C TRP A 79 14.56 -4.19 -4.97
N GLN A 80 15.68 -3.85 -5.63
CA GLN A 80 17.00 -4.42 -5.33
C GLN A 80 17.42 -4.12 -3.88
N ARG A 81 17.28 -2.86 -3.43
CA ARG A 81 17.62 -2.46 -2.06
C ARG A 81 16.81 -3.24 -1.02
N LEU A 82 15.50 -3.36 -1.22
CA LEU A 82 14.62 -4.06 -0.29
C LEU A 82 14.89 -5.57 -0.28
N ASN A 83 15.08 -6.17 -1.45
CA ASN A 83 15.30 -7.62 -1.53
C ASN A 83 16.69 -8.03 -1.05
N ALA A 84 17.72 -7.18 -1.21
CA ALA A 84 19.01 -7.40 -0.57
C ALA A 84 18.91 -7.45 0.97
N ALA A 85 17.95 -6.72 1.56
CA ALA A 85 17.70 -6.74 3.00
C ALA A 85 16.75 -7.86 3.46
N ALA A 86 16.03 -8.53 2.54
CA ALA A 86 15.03 -9.52 2.87
C ALA A 86 15.60 -10.75 3.63
N PRO A 87 16.75 -11.34 3.25
CA PRO A 87 17.33 -12.45 4.01
C PRO A 87 17.68 -12.08 5.45
N ALA A 88 18.19 -10.87 5.69
CA ALA A 88 18.57 -10.44 7.03
C ALA A 88 17.34 -10.21 7.92
N ILE A 89 16.31 -9.53 7.41
CA ILE A 89 15.11 -9.23 8.20
C ILE A 89 14.32 -10.50 8.54
N SER A 90 14.34 -11.53 7.67
CA SER A 90 13.64 -12.81 7.93
C SER A 90 14.24 -13.58 9.11
N THR A 91 15.53 -13.39 9.44
CA THR A 91 16.15 -14.06 10.60
C THR A 91 15.54 -13.65 11.95
N GLY A 92 14.74 -12.58 11.99
CA GLY A 92 14.18 -12.08 13.24
C GLY A 92 15.19 -11.26 14.07
N PRO A 93 15.84 -10.23 13.49
CA PRO A 93 16.81 -9.42 14.22
C PRO A 93 16.18 -8.72 15.43
N SER A 94 17.02 -8.26 16.37
CA SER A 94 16.59 -7.57 17.60
C SER A 94 15.68 -6.38 17.35
N ASP A 95 15.83 -5.69 16.22
CA ASP A 95 14.98 -4.59 15.79
C ASP A 95 13.50 -4.96 15.64
N LEU A 96 13.17 -6.25 15.44
CA LEU A 96 11.80 -6.75 15.38
C LEU A 96 11.22 -7.12 16.76
N GLU A 97 12.01 -7.05 17.84
CA GLU A 97 11.56 -7.41 19.19
C GLU A 97 10.30 -6.64 19.65
N PRO A 98 10.17 -5.31 19.43
CA PRO A 98 8.96 -4.61 19.83
C PRO A 98 7.69 -5.15 19.16
N LEU A 99 7.79 -5.52 17.88
CA LEU A 99 6.69 -6.12 17.12
C LEU A 99 6.40 -7.55 17.58
N ALA A 100 7.45 -8.36 17.80
CA ALA A 100 7.29 -9.71 18.33
C ALA A 100 6.62 -9.70 19.70
N ARG A 101 7.04 -8.81 20.62
CA ARG A 101 6.41 -8.62 21.93
C ARG A 101 4.94 -8.23 21.79
N TRP A 102 4.64 -7.29 20.89
CA TRP A 102 3.26 -6.91 20.62
C TRP A 102 2.44 -8.11 20.12
N VAL A 103 2.97 -8.94 19.21
CA VAL A 103 2.28 -10.15 18.74
C VAL A 103 1.98 -11.14 19.87
N ARG A 104 2.87 -11.27 20.86
CA ARG A 104 2.69 -12.16 22.02
C ARG A 104 1.61 -11.70 23.01
N ASP A 105 1.41 -10.39 23.13
CA ASP A 105 0.58 -9.79 24.16
C ASP A 105 -0.86 -9.54 23.67
N ALA A 106 -1.82 -10.29 24.22
CA ALA A 106 -3.24 -10.14 23.91
C ALA A 106 -3.85 -8.81 24.39
N HIS A 107 -3.26 -8.18 25.42
CA HIS A 107 -3.82 -7.02 26.12
C HIS A 107 -2.96 -5.77 25.93
N SER A 108 -2.10 -5.75 24.92
CA SER A 108 -1.25 -4.59 24.69
C SER A 108 -2.09 -3.40 24.27
N GLU A 109 -2.11 -2.35 25.10
CA GLU A 109 -2.64 -1.03 24.80
C GLU A 109 -1.73 -0.24 23.84
N THR A 110 -0.54 -0.75 23.53
CA THR A 110 0.40 -0.10 22.62
C THR A 110 -0.12 -0.17 21.18
N ALA A 111 -0.19 0.98 20.50
CA ALA A 111 -0.50 1.03 19.09
C ALA A 111 0.60 0.34 18.25
N VAL A 112 0.21 -0.62 17.41
CA VAL A 112 1.16 -1.32 16.53
C VAL A 112 1.68 -0.43 15.40
N GLY A 113 0.91 0.61 15.05
CA GLY A 113 1.21 1.54 13.96
C GLY A 113 2.61 2.16 14.06
N PRO A 114 2.95 2.87 15.15
CA PRO A 114 4.31 3.39 15.37
C PRO A 114 5.40 2.32 15.30
N LEU A 115 5.17 1.12 15.86
CA LEU A 115 6.17 0.04 15.84
C LEU A 115 6.47 -0.43 14.40
N VAL A 116 5.45 -0.59 13.56
CA VAL A 116 5.63 -0.93 12.15
C VAL A 116 6.29 0.24 11.40
N GLN A 117 5.87 1.46 11.71
CA GLN A 117 6.40 2.67 11.07
C GLN A 117 7.88 2.85 11.36
N GLN A 118 8.33 2.46 12.56
CA GLN A 118 9.73 2.46 12.97
C GLN A 118 10.58 1.54 12.08
N VAL A 119 10.13 0.31 11.86
CA VAL A 119 10.85 -0.70 11.06
C VAL A 119 10.88 -0.30 9.59
N ILE A 120 9.73 0.08 9.02
CA ILE A 120 9.64 0.50 7.62
C ILE A 120 10.44 1.79 7.39
N GLY A 121 10.30 2.79 8.26
CA GLY A 121 10.99 4.07 8.12
C GLY A 121 12.51 3.93 8.13
N ARG A 122 13.05 3.00 8.93
CA ARG A 122 14.49 2.70 8.98
C ARG A 122 15.07 2.12 7.69
N THR A 123 14.23 1.55 6.83
CA THR A 123 14.68 1.12 5.48
C THR A 123 14.99 2.30 4.55
N PHE A 124 14.49 3.51 4.87
CA PHE A 124 14.70 4.72 4.10
C PHE A 124 15.63 5.72 4.80
N SER A 125 15.63 5.73 6.14
CA SER A 125 16.44 6.63 6.95
C SER A 125 16.80 5.95 8.27
N ALA A 126 18.08 5.67 8.50
CA ALA A 126 18.55 5.00 9.72
C ALA A 126 18.16 5.78 11.00
N THR A 127 18.00 7.10 10.91
CA THR A 127 17.60 7.98 12.01
C THR A 127 16.08 8.18 12.10
N PHE A 128 15.27 7.43 11.34
CA PHE A 128 13.82 7.50 11.47
C PHE A 128 13.40 7.08 12.88
N THR A 129 12.56 7.87 13.53
CA THR A 129 11.98 7.55 14.84
C THR A 129 10.48 7.70 14.76
N ALA A 130 9.75 6.60 14.99
CA ALA A 130 8.29 6.63 14.95
C ALA A 130 7.71 6.89 16.34
N ASP A 131 6.62 7.64 16.38
CA ASP A 131 5.81 7.90 17.56
C ASP A 131 4.33 8.10 17.17
N GLU A 132 3.50 8.49 18.14
CA GLU A 132 2.08 8.78 17.89
C GLU A 132 1.85 9.96 16.94
N VAL A 133 2.78 10.93 16.89
CA VAL A 133 2.68 12.09 16.00
C VAL A 133 2.93 11.66 14.56
N THR A 134 3.96 10.86 14.32
CA THR A 134 4.32 10.36 12.98
C THR A 134 3.28 9.36 12.48
N TRP A 135 2.73 8.55 13.39
CA TRP A 135 1.62 7.66 13.07
C TRP A 135 0.32 8.44 12.80
N GLY A 136 0.02 9.46 13.59
CA GLY A 136 -1.08 10.38 13.34
C GLY A 136 -0.98 11.06 11.96
N ALA A 137 0.22 11.42 11.53
CA ALA A 137 0.46 11.96 10.19
C ALA A 137 0.14 10.94 9.08
N ALA A 138 0.52 9.68 9.25
CA ALA A 138 0.16 8.59 8.32
C ALA A 138 -1.36 8.41 8.25
N GLN A 139 -2.03 8.35 9.39
CA GLN A 139 -3.48 8.22 9.48
C GLN A 139 -4.22 9.38 8.79
N VAL A 140 -3.74 10.63 8.92
CA VAL A 140 -4.30 11.78 8.20
C VAL A 140 -4.21 11.59 6.68
N ILE A 141 -3.07 11.10 6.18
CA ILE A 141 -2.88 10.85 4.74
C ILE A 141 -3.83 9.75 4.28
N ALA A 142 -3.86 8.60 4.95
CA ALA A 142 -4.76 7.49 4.61
C ALA A 142 -6.24 7.90 4.66
N ALA A 143 -6.66 8.60 5.72
CA ALA A 143 -8.03 9.08 5.90
C ALA A 143 -8.45 10.11 4.85
N SER A 144 -7.49 10.81 4.22
CA SER A 144 -7.76 11.75 3.13
C SER A 144 -8.00 11.08 1.77
N LEU A 145 -7.56 9.82 1.63
CA LEU A 145 -7.81 8.99 0.45
C LEU A 145 -9.15 8.25 0.53
N ALA A 146 -9.62 7.96 1.74
CA ALA A 146 -10.85 7.23 1.98
C ALA A 146 -12.09 7.95 1.39
N PRO A 147 -13.04 7.20 0.79
CA PRO A 147 -14.31 7.76 0.33
C PRO A 147 -15.16 8.30 1.49
N GLY A 148 -16.17 9.11 1.18
CA GLY A 148 -17.20 9.55 2.15
C GLY A 148 -16.85 10.71 3.11
N ASN A 149 -15.63 11.25 3.07
CA ASN A 149 -15.17 12.24 4.06
C ASN A 149 -14.97 13.66 3.51
N THR A 150 -15.91 14.15 2.69
CA THR A 150 -15.77 15.41 1.93
C THR A 150 -15.55 16.64 2.82
N TRP A 151 -16.36 16.83 3.86
CA TRP A 151 -16.24 17.98 4.77
C TRP A 151 -14.93 17.99 5.55
N ARG A 152 -14.54 16.82 6.09
CA ARG A 152 -13.25 16.66 6.77
C ARG A 152 -12.08 16.97 5.84
N ASN A 153 -12.13 16.46 4.61
CA ASN A 153 -11.10 16.71 3.61
C ASN A 153 -11.03 18.20 3.20
N LEU A 154 -12.17 18.90 3.14
CA LEU A 154 -12.21 20.34 2.91
C LEU A 154 -11.59 21.10 4.08
N ALA A 155 -11.96 20.79 5.33
CA ALA A 155 -11.37 21.39 6.52
C ALA A 155 -9.84 21.16 6.60
N TRP A 156 -9.38 19.96 6.25
CA TRP A 156 -7.95 19.65 6.17
C TRP A 156 -7.22 20.35 5.04
N ARG A 157 -7.91 20.59 3.92
CA ARG A 157 -7.37 21.40 2.83
C ARG A 157 -7.15 22.84 3.26
N ILE A 158 -8.15 23.45 3.90
CA ILE A 158 -8.07 24.84 4.40
C ILE A 158 -6.99 24.96 5.47
N SER A 159 -7.00 24.06 6.45
CA SER A 159 -6.00 24.08 7.54
C SER A 159 -4.61 23.64 7.12
N GLY A 160 -4.41 23.10 5.91
CA GLY A 160 -3.13 22.57 5.45
C GLY A 160 -2.66 21.29 6.16
N LYS A 161 -3.55 20.59 6.88
CA LYS A 161 -3.20 19.44 7.74
C LYS A 161 -2.52 18.31 6.96
N VAL A 162 -3.05 17.95 5.79
CA VAL A 162 -2.45 16.90 4.93
C VAL A 162 -1.08 17.33 4.40
N THR A 163 -0.90 18.62 4.07
CA THR A 163 0.39 19.14 3.60
C THR A 163 1.45 19.06 4.69
N ARG A 164 1.12 19.44 5.93
CA ARG A 164 2.03 19.32 7.08
C ARG A 164 2.38 17.86 7.40
N ALA A 165 1.38 16.96 7.36
CA ALA A 165 1.62 15.53 7.57
C ALA A 165 2.61 14.96 6.54
N LYS A 166 2.44 15.31 5.26
CA LYS A 166 3.38 14.90 4.20
C LYS A 166 4.76 15.52 4.39
N ALA A 167 4.85 16.81 4.72
CA ALA A 167 6.12 17.48 4.93
C ALA A 167 6.92 16.88 6.09
N MET A 168 6.24 16.53 7.18
CA MET A 168 6.83 15.83 8.33
C MET A 168 7.41 14.48 7.91
N LEU A 169 6.59 13.61 7.32
CA LEU A 169 7.06 12.28 6.92
C LEU A 169 8.12 12.35 5.83
N ALA A 170 8.02 13.30 4.88
CA ALA A 170 9.05 13.55 3.88
C ALA A 170 10.38 13.94 4.51
N LYS A 171 10.39 14.83 5.50
CA LYS A 171 11.62 15.19 6.23
C LYS A 171 12.26 13.96 6.88
N MET A 172 11.45 13.09 7.50
CA MET A 172 11.96 11.93 8.23
C MET A 172 12.60 10.86 7.35
N VAL A 173 12.15 10.72 6.11
CA VAL A 173 12.70 9.78 5.11
C VAL A 173 13.65 10.46 4.12
N GLY A 174 14.20 11.64 4.46
CA GLY A 174 15.17 12.34 3.62
C GLY A 174 14.62 12.81 2.26
N GLY A 175 13.30 13.00 2.14
CA GLY A 175 12.63 13.41 0.91
C GLY A 175 12.34 12.27 -0.08
N ASP A 176 12.64 11.02 0.27
CA ASP A 176 12.32 9.85 -0.56
C ASP A 176 10.80 9.65 -0.65
N LEU A 177 10.21 9.88 -1.83
CA LEU A 177 8.77 9.72 -2.05
C LEU A 177 8.28 8.28 -1.94
N ALA A 178 9.14 7.29 -2.21
CA ALA A 178 8.81 5.90 -1.94
C ALA A 178 8.77 5.67 -0.43
N GLY A 179 9.71 6.27 0.32
CA GLY A 179 9.71 6.29 1.78
C GLY A 179 8.44 6.90 2.35
N VAL A 180 8.03 8.07 1.85
CA VAL A 180 6.78 8.72 2.28
C VAL A 180 5.59 7.81 2.03
N HIS A 181 5.48 7.22 0.84
CA HIS A 181 4.40 6.28 0.52
C HIS A 181 4.42 5.05 1.45
N ALA A 182 5.59 4.49 1.72
CA ALA A 182 5.75 3.32 2.58
C ALA A 182 5.26 3.60 4.01
N VAL A 183 5.71 4.70 4.63
CA VAL A 183 5.38 5.03 6.03
C VAL A 183 4.02 5.72 6.22
N SER A 184 3.29 6.04 5.15
CA SER A 184 1.98 6.74 5.23
C SER A 184 0.81 6.03 4.57
N VAL A 185 1.05 5.14 3.60
CA VAL A 185 -0.02 4.47 2.85
C VAL A 185 0.14 2.96 2.89
N ALA A 186 1.28 2.44 2.44
CA ALA A 186 1.48 0.98 2.34
C ALA A 186 1.49 0.30 3.72
N ILE A 187 2.02 0.99 4.73
CA ILE A 187 2.09 0.53 6.13
C ILE A 187 0.76 0.01 6.69
N HIS A 188 -0.39 0.55 6.27
CA HIS A 188 -1.68 0.15 6.82
C HIS A 188 -2.04 -1.32 6.48
N ASN A 189 -1.56 -1.85 5.35
CA ASN A 189 -1.73 -3.27 5.04
C ASN A 189 -0.88 -4.16 5.94
N VAL A 190 0.33 -3.71 6.29
CA VAL A 190 1.20 -4.43 7.24
C VAL A 190 0.60 -4.41 8.64
N VAL A 191 0.01 -3.28 9.06
CA VAL A 191 -0.70 -3.17 10.35
C VAL A 191 -1.88 -4.16 10.42
N LYS A 192 -2.72 -4.24 9.37
CA LYS A 192 -3.75 -5.29 9.26
C LYS A 192 -3.14 -6.69 9.40
N GLY A 193 -2.03 -6.92 8.71
CA GLY A 193 -1.26 -8.17 8.77
C GLY A 193 -0.81 -8.54 10.18
N LEU A 194 -0.33 -7.59 10.97
CA LEU A 194 0.08 -7.87 12.34
C LEU A 194 -1.08 -8.15 13.29
N HIS A 195 -2.24 -7.49 13.11
CA HIS A 195 -3.43 -7.88 13.85
C HIS A 195 -3.82 -9.33 13.56
N GLN A 196 -3.76 -9.76 12.30
CA GLN A 196 -3.94 -11.17 11.94
C GLN A 196 -2.87 -12.05 12.57
N MET A 197 -1.60 -11.63 12.56
CA MET A 197 -0.50 -12.38 13.15
C MET A 197 -0.68 -12.59 14.66
N ARG A 198 -1.09 -11.56 15.40
CA ARG A 198 -1.42 -11.67 16.82
C ARG A 198 -2.55 -12.68 17.02
N ALA A 199 -3.61 -12.63 16.24
CA ALA A 199 -4.69 -13.61 16.34
C ALA A 199 -4.20 -15.05 16.11
N LEU A 200 -3.34 -15.27 15.10
CA LEU A 200 -2.72 -16.57 14.83
C LEU A 200 -1.78 -17.02 15.96
N TYR A 201 -1.05 -16.11 16.59
CA TYR A 201 -0.09 -16.42 17.66
C TYR A 201 -0.79 -16.77 18.99
N LEU A 202 -1.90 -16.10 19.28
CA LEU A 202 -2.67 -16.33 20.50
C LEU A 202 -3.46 -17.63 20.47
N ASP A 203 -3.74 -18.16 19.27
CA ASP A 203 -4.20 -19.53 19.09
C ASP A 203 -3.04 -20.52 19.25
N VAL A 204 -3.06 -21.30 20.34
CA VAL A 204 -1.98 -22.24 20.68
C VAL A 204 -1.81 -23.32 19.61
N ALA A 205 -2.89 -23.84 19.03
CA ALA A 205 -2.83 -24.90 18.03
C ALA A 205 -2.22 -24.38 16.72
N LEU A 206 -2.61 -23.17 16.31
CA LEU A 206 -2.00 -22.52 15.14
C LEU A 206 -0.54 -22.15 15.41
N ARG A 207 -0.22 -21.60 16.58
CA ARG A 207 1.15 -21.21 16.94
C ARG A 207 2.13 -22.38 16.87
N GLN A 208 1.72 -23.56 17.30
CA GLN A 208 2.58 -24.76 17.33
C GLN A 208 2.75 -25.41 15.95
N THR A 209 1.84 -25.15 14.99
CA THR A 209 1.82 -25.82 13.69
C THR A 209 2.32 -24.95 12.54
N LEU A 210 2.20 -23.62 12.65
CA LEU A 210 2.62 -22.70 11.60
C LEU A 210 4.13 -22.48 11.61
N THR A 211 4.77 -22.75 10.47
CA THR A 211 6.13 -22.25 10.23
C THR A 211 6.12 -20.72 10.08
N PRO A 212 7.25 -20.03 10.29
CA PRO A 212 7.35 -18.59 10.04
C PRO A 212 6.87 -18.16 8.66
N GLU A 213 7.18 -18.93 7.63
CA GLU A 213 6.81 -18.69 6.22
C GLU A 213 5.28 -18.80 6.05
N MET A 214 4.66 -19.83 6.63
CA MET A 214 3.21 -20.01 6.61
C MET A 214 2.50 -18.87 7.34
N ALA A 215 3.00 -18.49 8.53
CA ALA A 215 2.43 -17.38 9.30
C ALA A 215 2.57 -16.06 8.56
N GLY A 216 3.75 -15.76 8.02
CA GLY A 216 4.02 -14.56 7.22
C GLY A 216 3.08 -14.45 6.03
N ARG A 217 2.93 -15.52 5.25
CA ARG A 217 2.02 -15.59 4.09
C ARG A 217 0.55 -15.33 4.47
N ARG A 218 0.06 -15.93 5.56
CA ARG A 218 -1.32 -15.70 6.07
C ARG A 218 -1.57 -14.27 6.54
N CYS A 219 -0.51 -13.53 6.86
CA CYS A 219 -0.59 -12.14 7.33
C CYS A 219 -0.42 -11.11 6.21
N LEU A 220 -0.24 -11.51 4.96
CA LEU A 220 -0.19 -10.58 3.84
C LEU A 220 -1.58 -10.01 3.57
N TYR A 221 -1.66 -8.73 3.19
CA TYR A 221 -2.88 -8.04 2.77
C TYR A 221 -2.67 -7.35 1.42
N ALA A 222 -3.61 -7.56 0.50
CA ALA A 222 -3.64 -6.82 -0.75
C ALA A 222 -4.18 -5.40 -0.49
N PRO A 223 -3.75 -4.38 -1.25
CA PRO A 223 -4.36 -3.05 -1.18
C PRO A 223 -5.85 -3.11 -1.47
N GLY A 224 -6.66 -2.33 -0.74
CA GLY A 224 -8.11 -2.28 -0.96
C GLY A 224 -8.48 -1.94 -2.40
N MET A 225 -7.81 -0.92 -2.97
CA MET A 225 -8.01 -0.50 -4.35
C MET A 225 -6.77 0.17 -4.94
N VAL A 226 -6.56 0.03 -6.25
CA VAL A 226 -5.60 0.84 -7.01
C VAL A 226 -6.26 1.49 -8.22
N LEU A 227 -5.84 2.71 -8.54
CA LEU A 227 -6.46 3.54 -9.59
C LEU A 227 -5.66 3.44 -10.91
N ARG A 228 -6.38 3.39 -12.03
CA ARG A 228 -5.86 3.60 -13.38
C ARG A 228 -6.81 4.49 -14.18
N GLN A 229 -6.32 5.01 -15.30
CA GLN A 229 -7.11 5.73 -16.28
C GLN A 229 -6.81 5.20 -17.69
N ALA A 230 -7.86 5.00 -18.47
CA ALA A 230 -7.74 4.65 -19.88
C ALA A 230 -7.18 5.83 -20.69
N THR A 231 -6.15 5.59 -21.50
CA THR A 231 -5.53 6.57 -22.40
C THR A 231 -6.18 6.57 -23.78
N SER A 232 -6.76 5.45 -24.19
CA SER A 232 -7.60 5.27 -25.39
C SER A 232 -8.91 4.54 -25.05
N SER A 233 -9.80 4.37 -26.03
CA SER A 233 -11.00 3.54 -25.88
C SER A 233 -10.67 2.06 -26.08
N GLY A 234 -11.47 1.17 -25.50
CA GLY A 234 -11.26 -0.27 -25.56
C GLY A 234 -12.38 -1.05 -24.87
N THR A 235 -12.12 -2.33 -24.58
CA THR A 235 -13.06 -3.20 -23.87
C THR A 235 -12.35 -4.06 -22.82
N ILE A 236 -13.02 -4.31 -21.70
CA ILE A 236 -12.59 -5.25 -20.67
C ILE A 236 -13.75 -6.18 -20.34
N SER A 237 -13.61 -7.47 -20.62
CA SER A 237 -14.66 -8.50 -20.44
C SER A 237 -16.01 -8.10 -21.04
N GLY A 238 -15.97 -7.55 -22.26
CA GLY A 238 -17.16 -7.06 -22.97
C GLY A 238 -17.70 -5.72 -22.46
N CYS A 239 -17.17 -5.16 -21.37
CA CYS A 239 -17.51 -3.81 -20.90
C CYS A 239 -16.67 -2.77 -21.67
N PRO A 240 -17.30 -1.91 -22.50
CA PRO A 240 -16.58 -0.88 -23.23
C PRO A 240 -16.14 0.25 -22.30
N TYR A 241 -14.97 0.82 -22.59
CA TYR A 241 -14.46 2.01 -21.93
C TYR A 241 -13.96 3.03 -22.96
N SER A 242 -13.96 4.29 -22.56
CA SER A 242 -13.48 5.41 -23.37
C SER A 242 -12.16 5.96 -22.82
N SER A 243 -11.45 6.75 -23.62
CA SER A 243 -10.34 7.54 -23.09
C SER A 243 -10.83 8.42 -21.93
N GLY A 244 -10.14 8.38 -20.80
CA GLY A 244 -10.53 9.11 -19.58
C GLY A 244 -11.37 8.32 -18.58
N THR A 245 -11.89 7.14 -18.94
CA THR A 245 -12.54 6.22 -17.99
C THR A 245 -11.58 5.90 -16.86
N LEU A 246 -12.07 5.96 -15.61
CA LEU A 246 -11.29 5.53 -14.44
C LEU A 246 -11.55 4.06 -14.16
N LEU A 247 -10.49 3.31 -13.94
CA LEU A 247 -10.56 1.92 -13.54
C LEU A 247 -10.11 1.79 -12.08
N LEU A 248 -10.99 1.28 -11.24
CA LEU A 248 -10.74 0.99 -9.84
C LEU A 248 -10.51 -0.52 -9.70
N LEU A 249 -9.26 -0.93 -9.48
CA LEU A 249 -8.90 -2.34 -9.35
C LEU A 249 -9.01 -2.71 -7.87
N GLU A 250 -10.02 -3.49 -7.49
CA GLU A 250 -10.34 -3.86 -6.11
C GLU A 250 -9.52 -5.09 -5.68
N LEU A 251 -8.20 -4.92 -5.45
CA LEU A 251 -7.27 -6.04 -5.25
C LEU A 251 -7.59 -6.88 -4.00
N GLU A 252 -7.97 -6.25 -2.89
CA GLU A 252 -8.37 -6.95 -1.65
C GLU A 252 -9.61 -7.82 -1.89
N LYS A 253 -10.62 -7.28 -2.57
CA LYS A 253 -11.84 -8.02 -2.91
C LYS A 253 -11.56 -9.16 -3.88
N ALA A 254 -10.75 -8.91 -4.91
CA ALA A 254 -10.34 -9.92 -5.89
C ALA A 254 -9.62 -11.09 -5.21
N ARG A 255 -8.66 -10.79 -4.33
CA ARG A 255 -7.95 -11.80 -3.56
C ARG A 255 -8.87 -12.58 -2.63
N GLN A 256 -9.75 -11.92 -1.91
CA GLN A 256 -10.68 -12.59 -0.98
C GLN A 256 -11.60 -13.57 -1.71
N ALA A 257 -12.01 -13.23 -2.94
CA ALA A 257 -12.89 -14.08 -3.75
C ALA A 257 -12.16 -15.29 -4.36
N SER A 258 -10.90 -15.14 -4.79
CA SER A 258 -10.19 -16.19 -5.55
C SER A 258 -9.08 -16.91 -4.79
N GLY A 259 -8.57 -16.34 -3.70
CA GLY A 259 -7.32 -16.76 -3.06
C GLY A 259 -6.04 -16.41 -3.84
N ASP A 260 -6.15 -15.66 -4.94
CA ASP A 260 -5.03 -15.33 -5.82
C ASP A 260 -4.07 -14.32 -5.18
N GLU A 261 -2.85 -14.77 -4.88
CA GLU A 261 -1.82 -13.97 -4.22
C GLU A 261 -1.14 -12.96 -5.15
N SER A 262 -1.29 -13.09 -6.47
CA SER A 262 -0.76 -12.10 -7.43
C SER A 262 -1.36 -10.70 -7.17
N MET A 263 -2.54 -10.63 -6.56
CA MET A 263 -3.22 -9.38 -6.18
C MET A 263 -2.53 -8.63 -5.03
N ILE A 264 -1.62 -9.26 -4.28
CA ILE A 264 -0.94 -8.62 -3.14
C ILE A 264 0.09 -7.62 -3.62
N PHE A 265 0.94 -8.04 -4.56
CA PHE A 265 2.11 -7.27 -5.00
C PHE A 265 2.10 -6.92 -6.48
N LEU A 266 1.24 -7.57 -7.30
CA LEU A 266 1.25 -7.44 -8.76
C LEU A 266 2.66 -7.64 -9.35
N ALA A 267 3.39 -8.63 -8.83
CA ALA A 267 4.81 -8.87 -9.05
C ALA A 267 5.21 -8.92 -10.53
N ASP A 268 4.39 -9.57 -11.35
CA ASP A 268 4.65 -9.79 -12.78
C ASP A 268 4.20 -8.63 -13.68
N THR A 269 3.96 -7.44 -13.11
CA THR A 269 3.45 -6.28 -13.84
C THR A 269 4.39 -5.09 -13.73
N TRP A 270 4.27 -4.13 -14.67
CA TRP A 270 4.98 -2.84 -14.54
C TRP A 270 4.61 -2.09 -13.24
N SER A 271 3.47 -2.43 -12.64
CA SER A 271 2.96 -1.86 -11.41
C SER A 271 3.44 -2.55 -10.13
N ARG A 272 4.39 -3.50 -10.21
CA ARG A 272 4.87 -4.30 -9.08
C ARG A 272 5.19 -3.49 -7.83
N CYS A 273 4.85 -4.07 -6.67
CA CYS A 273 5.31 -3.57 -5.38
C CYS A 273 6.80 -3.91 -5.21
N PRO A 274 7.69 -2.93 -4.98
CA PRO A 274 9.10 -3.19 -4.76
C PRO A 274 9.41 -4.03 -3.51
N ALA A 275 8.45 -4.15 -2.59
CA ALA A 275 8.61 -4.83 -1.31
C ALA A 275 8.07 -6.27 -1.31
N GLU A 276 7.91 -6.88 -2.49
CA GLU A 276 7.28 -8.19 -2.66
C GLU A 276 8.01 -9.35 -1.93
N GLN A 277 9.32 -9.24 -1.70
CA GLN A 277 10.07 -10.21 -0.89
C GLN A 277 10.32 -9.70 0.53
N TRP A 278 10.55 -8.38 0.67
CA TRP A 278 10.90 -7.79 1.96
C TRP A 278 9.73 -7.79 2.96
N VAL A 279 8.49 -7.52 2.54
CA VAL A 279 7.33 -7.57 3.45
C VAL A 279 7.05 -8.98 3.97
N PRO A 280 7.00 -10.04 3.12
CA PRO A 280 6.91 -11.41 3.61
C PRO A 280 8.03 -11.76 4.58
N ALA A 281 9.29 -11.47 4.21
CA ALA A 281 10.46 -11.72 5.05
C ALA A 281 10.38 -11.01 6.41
N MET A 282 9.91 -9.76 6.45
CA MET A 282 9.72 -9.06 7.72
C MET A 282 8.66 -9.75 8.59
N LEU A 283 7.53 -10.18 8.01
CA LEU A 283 6.48 -10.88 8.75
C LEU A 283 6.97 -12.24 9.27
N GLU A 284 7.74 -12.98 8.47
CA GLU A 284 8.42 -14.21 8.87
C GLU A 284 9.36 -13.97 10.06
N GLY A 285 10.19 -12.92 9.98
CA GLY A 285 11.11 -12.54 11.05
C GLY A 285 10.41 -12.17 12.35
N ILE A 286 9.27 -11.48 12.28
CA ILE A 286 8.45 -11.17 13.46
C ILE A 286 7.90 -12.44 14.09
N TRP A 287 7.33 -13.35 13.29
CA TRP A 287 6.80 -14.63 13.80
C TRP A 287 7.90 -15.47 14.45
N ARG A 288 9.01 -15.67 13.74
CA ARG A 288 10.18 -16.43 14.22
C ARG A 288 10.67 -15.88 15.56
N ARG A 289 10.75 -14.56 15.68
CA ARG A 289 11.15 -13.92 16.94
C ARG A 289 10.11 -14.05 18.03
N ALA A 290 8.82 -14.03 17.68
CA ALA A 290 7.74 -14.25 18.64
C ALA A 290 7.73 -15.69 19.20
N THR A 291 8.08 -16.69 18.39
CA THR A 291 8.10 -18.11 18.80
C THR A 291 9.41 -18.52 19.48
N ASN A 292 10.56 -18.00 19.06
CA ASN A 292 11.86 -18.40 19.61
C ASN A 292 12.09 -17.92 21.05
N ALA A 293 11.40 -16.86 21.49
CA ALA A 293 11.45 -16.36 22.86
C ALA A 293 10.82 -17.32 23.90
N GLN A 294 10.19 -18.42 23.48
CA GLN A 294 9.64 -19.45 24.37
C GLN A 294 10.62 -20.60 24.67
N GLY A 295 11.82 -20.57 24.06
CA GLY A 295 12.88 -21.56 24.28
C GLY A 295 14.07 -21.07 25.12
N GLN A 296 13.93 -19.92 25.78
CA GLN A 296 14.89 -19.38 26.76
C GLN A 296 14.21 -19.20 28.11
#